data_AF-A0A0M4DJF8-F1
#
_entry.id   AF-A0A0M4DJF8-F1
#
_cell.length_a   1.000
_cell.length_b   1.000
_cell.length_c   1.000
_cell.angle_alpha   90.00
_cell.angle_beta   90.00
_cell.angle_gamma   90.00
#
_symmetry.space_group_name_H-M   'P 1'
#
loop_
_entity.id
_entity.type
_entity.pdbx_description
1 polymer ?
#
loop_
_entity_poly.entity_id
_entity_poly.type
_entity_poly.pdbx_seq_one_letter_code
_entity_poly.pdbx_strand_id
1 'polypeptide(L)'
;MVPGPWRARTGVIAARFRHFEDRDGGPLLHDHVLLSVKVRRLDGRWGTLHTRPFLEYAVALSELYNQRLMEEICEQFDLATGARYPPRACGRSWNSPASPSSSSTSPPPATQRRAFPDAGPDSAGRACQLPPLSAR
;
A
#
# COMPACT_ATOMS: atom_id res chain seq x y z
N MET A 1 -6.33 -25.33 29.02
CA MET A 1 -5.99 -23.89 28.88
C MET A 1 -7.29 -23.13 28.67
N VAL A 2 -7.83 -22.52 29.72
CA VAL A 2 -9.09 -21.76 29.63
C VAL A 2 -8.79 -20.45 28.91
N PRO A 3 -9.52 -20.08 27.83
CA PRO A 3 -9.28 -18.81 27.15
C PRO A 3 -9.63 -17.67 28.12
N GLY A 4 -8.64 -16.85 28.45
CA GLY A 4 -8.83 -15.73 29.39
C GLY A 4 -9.92 -14.75 28.91
N PRO A 5 -10.57 -14.03 29.84
CA PRO A 5 -11.80 -13.25 29.61
C PRO A 5 -11.63 -12.00 28.71
N TRP A 6 -10.45 -11.83 28.11
CA TRP A 6 -10.02 -10.64 27.38
C TRP A 6 -10.11 -10.78 25.86
N ARG A 7 -10.53 -11.94 25.35
CA ARG A 7 -10.67 -12.17 23.92
C ARG A 7 -12.05 -11.70 23.43
N ALA A 8 -12.04 -10.84 22.41
CA ALA A 8 -13.25 -10.50 21.68
C ALA A 8 -13.75 -11.72 20.89
N ARG A 9 -15.07 -11.81 20.69
CA ARG A 9 -15.61 -12.68 19.63
C ARG A 9 -15.10 -12.15 18.29
N THR A 10 -14.92 -13.02 17.30
CA THR A 10 -14.56 -12.60 15.95
C THR A 10 -15.59 -11.60 15.42
N GLY A 11 -15.10 -10.43 14.96
CA GLY A 11 -15.91 -9.36 14.39
C GLY A 11 -15.71 -8.01 15.07
N VAL A 12 -15.56 -6.97 14.26
CA VAL A 12 -15.58 -5.56 14.66
C VAL A 12 -16.72 -4.87 13.91
N ILE A 13 -17.26 -3.81 14.50
CA ILE A 13 -18.21 -2.94 13.80
C ILE A 13 -17.40 -1.80 13.19
N ALA A 14 -17.59 -1.57 11.90
CA ALA A 14 -16.90 -0.51 11.16
C ALA A 14 -17.90 0.29 10.31
N ALA A 15 -17.65 1.58 10.16
CA ALA A 15 -18.34 2.45 9.20
C ALA A 15 -17.30 3.04 8.24
N ARG A 16 -17.56 2.97 6.92
CA ARG A 16 -16.65 3.46 5.87
C ARG A 16 -17.23 4.73 5.26
N PHE A 17 -16.42 5.78 5.21
CA PHE A 17 -16.71 7.04 4.53
C PHE A 17 -15.67 7.25 3.45
N ARG A 18 -16.10 7.31 2.18
CA ARG A 18 -15.21 7.47 1.03
C ARG A 18 -15.18 8.93 0.60
N HIS A 19 -13.98 9.46 0.42
CA HIS A 19 -13.72 10.80 -0.11
C HIS A 19 -12.92 10.69 -1.41
N PHE A 20 -13.08 11.69 -2.28
CA PHE A 20 -12.43 11.73 -3.61
C PHE A 20 -11.44 12.90 -3.76
N GLU A 21 -11.40 13.79 -2.78
CA GLU A 21 -10.64 15.04 -2.83
C GLU A 21 -9.75 15.16 -1.59
N ASP A 22 -8.62 15.84 -1.73
CA ASP A 22 -7.80 16.28 -0.60
C ASP A 22 -8.39 17.54 0.07
N ARG A 23 -7.64 18.14 0.99
CA ARG A 23 -8.09 19.33 1.72
C ARG A 23 -8.12 20.60 0.87
N ASP A 24 -7.37 20.62 -0.22
CA ASP A 24 -7.22 21.74 -1.14
C ASP A 24 -8.08 21.54 -2.41
N GLY A 25 -8.89 20.48 -2.47
CA GLY A 25 -9.76 20.14 -3.61
C GLY A 25 -9.06 19.37 -4.73
N GLY A 26 -7.81 18.94 -4.52
CA GLY A 26 -7.08 18.07 -5.45
C GLY A 26 -7.60 16.63 -5.43
N PRO A 27 -7.39 15.83 -6.48
CA PRO A 27 -7.87 14.44 -6.53
C PRO A 27 -7.12 13.55 -5.54
N LEU A 28 -7.83 13.00 -4.56
CA LEU A 28 -7.31 12.06 -3.58
C LEU A 28 -8.40 11.09 -3.10
N LEU A 29 -8.48 9.93 -3.74
CA LEU A 29 -9.37 8.85 -3.31
C LEU A 29 -8.87 8.26 -2.00
N HIS A 30 -9.64 8.39 -0.93
CA HIS A 30 -9.32 7.80 0.37
C HIS A 30 -10.57 7.41 1.16
N ASP A 31 -10.42 6.44 2.05
CA ASP A 31 -11.50 5.99 2.93
C ASP A 31 -11.17 6.27 4.40
N HIS A 32 -12.10 6.92 5.09
CA HIS A 32 -12.13 6.95 6.54
C HIS A 32 -12.94 5.77 7.06
N VAL A 33 -12.25 4.77 7.62
CA VAL A 33 -12.90 3.61 8.23
C VAL A 33 -12.89 3.77 9.75
N LEU A 34 -14.05 4.10 10.32
CA LEU A 34 -14.23 4.24 11.76
C LEU A 34 -14.50 2.88 12.38
N LEU A 35 -13.63 2.46 13.29
CA LEU A 35 -13.80 1.23 14.06
C LEU A 35 -14.47 1.51 15.41
N SER A 36 -15.52 0.76 15.72
CA SER A 36 -16.15 0.81 17.05
C SER A 36 -15.18 0.28 18.10
N VAL A 37 -14.89 1.10 19.11
CA VAL A 37 -14.16 0.66 20.30
C VAL A 37 -15.03 -0.30 21.14
N LYS A 38 -16.35 -0.26 21.00
CA LYS A 38 -17.27 -1.17 21.68
C LYS A 38 -17.42 -2.47 20.89
N VAL A 39 -17.05 -3.58 21.52
CA VAL A 39 -17.06 -4.92 20.91
C VAL A 39 -17.77 -5.92 21.80
N ARG A 40 -18.31 -6.98 21.20
CA ARG A 40 -18.92 -8.10 21.93
C ARG A 40 -17.84 -9.13 22.27
N ARG A 41 -17.63 -9.38 23.56
CA ARG A 41 -16.68 -10.35 24.08
C ARG A 41 -17.16 -11.78 23.82
N LEU A 42 -16.29 -12.77 24.00
CA LEU A 42 -16.66 -14.18 23.88
C LEU A 42 -17.75 -14.61 24.88
N ASP A 43 -17.80 -13.96 26.04
CA ASP A 43 -18.80 -14.19 27.09
C ASP A 43 -20.17 -13.53 26.79
N GLY A 44 -20.34 -12.93 25.60
CA GLY A 44 -21.59 -12.29 25.18
C GLY A 44 -21.81 -10.88 25.74
N ARG A 45 -20.97 -10.41 26.66
CA ARG A 45 -21.05 -9.05 27.20
C ARG A 45 -20.37 -8.04 26.29
N TRP A 46 -20.77 -6.78 26.42
CA TRP A 46 -20.10 -5.67 25.76
C TRP A 46 -18.84 -5.28 26.53
N GLY A 47 -17.79 -4.92 25.80
CA GLY A 47 -16.56 -4.37 26.36
C GLY A 47 -15.80 -3.52 25.36
N THR A 48 -14.62 -3.09 25.79
CA THR A 48 -13.72 -2.22 25.02
C THR A 48 -12.71 -3.05 24.24
N LEU A 49 -12.49 -2.70 22.97
CA LEU A 49 -11.45 -3.24 22.12
C LEU A 49 -10.07 -2.82 22.63
N HIS A 50 -9.11 -3.75 22.62
CA HIS A 50 -7.73 -3.40 22.88
C HIS A 50 -7.12 -2.73 21.63
N THR A 51 -6.93 -1.41 21.71
CA THR A 51 -6.55 -0.59 20.55
C THR A 51 -5.04 -0.49 20.31
N ARG A 52 -4.19 -0.76 21.31
CA ARG A 52 -2.73 -0.65 21.16
C ARG A 52 -2.16 -1.51 20.01
N PRO A 53 -2.57 -2.79 19.85
CA PRO A 53 -2.09 -3.58 18.73
C PRO A 53 -2.42 -2.97 17.36
N PHE A 54 -3.56 -2.29 17.20
CA PHE A 54 -3.91 -1.62 15.93
C PHE A 54 -2.92 -0.50 15.58
N LEU A 55 -2.42 0.21 16.60
CA LEU A 55 -1.44 1.28 16.40
C LEU A 55 -0.05 0.68 16.12
N GLU A 56 0.32 -0.38 16.82
CA GLU A 56 1.59 -1.08 16.61
C GLU A 56 1.69 -1.71 15.21
N TYR A 57 0.57 -2.22 14.67
CA TYR A 57 0.50 -2.82 13.34
C TYR A 57 0.11 -1.86 12.21
N ALA A 58 0.06 -0.54 12.46
CA ALA A 58 -0.45 0.43 11.47
C ALA A 58 0.29 0.35 10.12
N VAL A 59 1.62 0.21 10.13
CA VAL A 59 2.43 0.06 8.90
C VAL A 59 2.17 -1.28 8.20
N ALA A 60 2.09 -2.37 8.95
CA ALA A 60 1.80 -3.68 8.35
C ALA A 60 0.42 -3.71 7.69
N LEU A 61 -0.58 -3.06 8.31
CA LEU A 61 -1.92 -2.89 7.75
C LEU A 61 -1.90 -2.00 6.50
N SER A 62 -1.10 -0.94 6.45
CA SER A 62 -0.98 -0.09 5.25
C SER A 62 -0.33 -0.84 4.09
N GLU A 63 0.73 -1.61 4.34
CA GLU A 63 1.36 -2.41 3.29
C GLU A 63 0.42 -3.51 2.78
N LEU A 64 -0.31 -4.17 3.67
CA LEU A 64 -1.32 -5.14 3.26
C LEU A 64 -2.42 -4.48 2.40
N TYR A 65 -2.90 -3.30 2.79
CA TYR A 65 -3.87 -2.55 2.00
C TYR A 65 -3.33 -2.23 0.60
N ASN A 66 -2.10 -1.70 0.52
CA ASN A 66 -1.47 -1.37 -0.76
C ASN A 66 -1.31 -2.62 -1.65
N GLN A 67 -0.86 -3.73 -1.08
CA GLN A 67 -0.71 -4.99 -1.81
C GLN A 67 -2.04 -5.47 -2.38
N ARG A 68 -3.11 -5.50 -1.56
CA ARG A 68 -4.43 -5.96 -1.99
C ARG A 68 -5.08 -5.04 -3.00
N LEU A 69 -4.93 -3.72 -2.82
CA LEU A 69 -5.43 -2.74 -3.77
C LEU A 69 -4.78 -2.91 -5.13
N MET A 70 -3.45 -3.09 -5.16
CA MET A 70 -2.73 -3.29 -6.42
C MET A 70 -3.08 -4.63 -7.07
N GLU A 71 -3.21 -5.70 -6.29
CA GLU A 71 -3.67 -7.01 -6.77
C GLU A 71 -5.03 -6.88 -7.49
N GLU A 72 -6.02 -6.29 -6.81
CA GLU A 72 -7.37 -6.12 -7.37
C GLU A 72 -7.38 -5.22 -8.62
N ILE A 73 -6.66 -4.09 -8.60
CA ILE A 73 -6.61 -3.18 -9.75
C ILE A 73 -5.92 -3.85 -10.94
N CYS A 74 -4.82 -4.56 -10.72
CA CYS A 74 -4.12 -5.26 -11.79
C CYS A 74 -4.98 -6.36 -12.41
N GLU A 75 -5.68 -7.15 -11.58
CA GLU A 75 -6.56 -8.22 -12.05
C GLU A 75 -7.79 -7.65 -12.80
N GLN A 76 -8.45 -6.64 -12.27
CA GLN A 76 -9.68 -6.09 -12.85
C GLN A 76 -9.44 -5.36 -14.18
N PHE A 77 -8.28 -4.72 -14.34
CA PHE A 77 -8.01 -3.84 -15.48
C PHE A 77 -6.89 -4.33 -16.41
N ASP A 78 -6.39 -5.57 -16.20
CA ASP A 78 -5.27 -6.16 -16.97
C ASP A 78 -4.03 -5.25 -16.98
N LEU A 79 -3.64 -4.76 -15.80
CA LEU A 79 -2.51 -3.86 -15.61
C LEU A 79 -1.31 -4.58 -14.99
N ALA A 80 -0.10 -4.08 -15.27
CA ALA A 80 1.13 -4.54 -14.62
C ALA A 80 1.76 -3.43 -13.77
N THR A 81 2.32 -3.80 -12.61
CA THR A 81 3.07 -2.87 -11.76
C THR A 81 4.53 -2.78 -12.20
N GLY A 82 5.09 -1.57 -12.25
CA GLY A 82 6.51 -1.33 -12.48
C GLY A 82 7.19 -0.70 -11.26
N ALA A 83 8.46 -1.04 -11.03
CA ALA A 83 9.25 -0.38 -10.00
C ALA A 83 9.43 1.11 -10.37
N ARG A 84 9.03 2.01 -9.48
CA ARG A 84 9.41 3.42 -9.58
C ARG A 84 10.82 3.57 -9.01
N TYR A 85 11.80 3.73 -9.89
CA TYR A 85 13.13 4.14 -9.47
C TYR A 85 13.07 5.64 -9.13
N PRO A 86 13.52 6.07 -7.94
CA PRO A 86 13.67 7.49 -7.69
C PRO A 86 14.56 8.09 -8.79
N PRO A 87 14.30 9.31 -9.28
CA PRO A 87 15.26 9.96 -10.17
C PRO A 87 16.64 9.88 -9.50
N ARG A 88 17.67 9.48 -10.26
CA ARG A 88 19.04 9.33 -9.74
C ARG A 88 19.34 10.53 -8.85
N ALA A 89 19.54 10.30 -7.56
CA ALA A 89 19.76 11.37 -6.61
C ALA A 89 21.02 12.13 -7.02
N CYS A 90 20.88 13.33 -7.59
CA CYS A 90 21.96 14.30 -7.54
C CYS A 90 21.98 14.84 -6.10
N GLY A 91 22.76 14.20 -5.24
CA GLY A 91 23.01 14.64 -3.87
C GLY A 91 21.88 14.34 -2.87
N ARG A 92 22.27 13.93 -1.66
CA ARG A 92 21.36 13.70 -0.54
C ARG A 92 20.73 15.04 -0.13
N SER A 93 19.46 15.23 -0.42
CA SER A 93 18.61 16.09 0.41
C SER A 93 17.22 15.48 0.48
N TRP A 94 16.75 15.29 1.72
CA TRP A 94 15.43 14.73 2.05
C TRP A 94 14.32 15.79 1.92
N ASN A 95 14.45 16.67 0.92
CA ASN A 95 13.49 17.74 0.61
C ASN A 95 13.22 17.70 -0.89
N SER A 96 12.39 16.76 -1.34
CA SER A 96 11.81 16.88 -2.70
C SER A 96 10.51 17.68 -2.59
N PRO A 97 10.32 18.75 -3.38
CA PRO A 97 9.02 19.38 -3.50
C PRO A 97 8.04 18.40 -4.16
N ALA A 98 6.75 18.61 -3.88
CA ALA A 98 5.63 17.80 -4.34
C ALA A 98 5.70 17.45 -5.83
N SER A 99 5.17 16.27 -6.17
CA SER A 99 4.95 15.84 -7.55
C SER A 99 4.21 16.93 -8.34
N PRO A 100 4.71 17.36 -9.52
CA PRO A 100 3.93 18.29 -10.33
C PRO A 100 2.71 17.52 -10.84
N SER A 101 1.53 18.03 -10.48
CA SER A 101 0.30 17.73 -11.18
C SER A 101 0.50 17.95 -12.68
N SER A 102 -0.14 17.08 -13.45
CA SER A 102 -0.12 17.01 -14.90
C SER A 102 -0.16 18.37 -15.59
N SER A 103 0.96 18.76 -16.22
CA SER A 103 0.97 19.69 -17.34
C SER A 103 1.73 19.03 -18.50
N SER A 104 1.02 18.91 -19.61
CA SER A 104 1.48 18.38 -20.89
C SER A 104 2.78 19.05 -21.34
N THR A 105 3.81 18.26 -21.69
CA THR A 105 4.86 18.72 -22.60
C THR A 105 5.31 17.53 -23.45
N SER A 106 5.16 17.67 -24.75
CA SER A 106 5.53 16.70 -25.80
C SER A 106 6.98 16.22 -25.69
N PRO A 107 7.32 15.01 -26.17
CA PRO A 107 8.71 14.55 -26.16
C PRO A 107 9.57 15.35 -27.16
N PRO A 108 10.83 15.68 -26.85
CA PRO A 108 11.77 16.22 -27.83
C PRO A 108 12.17 15.14 -28.85
N PRO A 109 12.58 15.53 -30.08
CA PRO A 109 12.89 14.60 -31.15
C PRO A 109 14.10 13.71 -30.84
N ALA A 110 14.04 12.48 -31.35
CA ALA A 110 15.05 11.46 -31.17
C ALA A 110 16.38 11.84 -31.83
N THR A 111 17.37 12.21 -31.03
CA THR A 111 18.76 12.28 -31.49
C THR A 111 19.74 11.80 -30.43
N GLN A 112 20.62 10.90 -30.88
CA GLN A 112 21.78 10.32 -30.20
C GLN A 112 21.52 9.22 -29.16
N ARG A 113 21.27 8.02 -29.70
CA ARG A 113 21.89 6.79 -29.18
C ARG A 113 23.39 7.02 -29.02
N ARG A 114 23.92 6.82 -27.81
CA ARG A 114 25.27 6.30 -27.63
C ARG A 114 25.17 4.88 -27.11
N ALA A 115 25.76 3.96 -27.86
CA ALA A 115 25.89 2.56 -27.51
C ALA A 115 26.71 2.42 -26.22
N PHE A 116 26.23 1.57 -25.31
CA PHE A 116 27.07 0.94 -24.29
C PHE A 116 27.39 -0.49 -24.74
N PRO A 117 28.59 -1.01 -24.43
CA PRO A 117 29.08 -2.27 -24.97
C PRO A 117 28.28 -3.46 -24.43
N ASP A 118 28.21 -4.51 -25.26
CA ASP A 118 27.49 -5.75 -25.04
C ASP A 118 27.67 -6.32 -23.63
N ALA A 119 26.59 -6.29 -22.84
CA ALA A 119 26.42 -7.23 -21.74
C ALA A 119 25.81 -8.50 -22.35
N GLY A 120 26.57 -9.60 -22.31
CA GLY A 120 26.23 -10.87 -22.93
C GLY A 120 24.91 -11.49 -22.47
N PRO A 121 24.46 -12.57 -23.14
CA PRO A 121 23.13 -13.12 -22.99
C PRO A 121 23.01 -14.00 -21.74
N ASP A 122 23.06 -13.42 -20.54
CA ASP A 122 22.90 -14.17 -19.28
C ASP A 122 22.19 -13.39 -18.16
N SER A 123 21.27 -12.46 -18.49
CA SER A 123 20.46 -11.77 -17.47
C SER A 123 18.95 -11.67 -17.78
N ALA A 124 18.46 -12.53 -18.67
CA ALA A 124 17.04 -12.81 -18.76
C ALA A 124 16.60 -13.63 -17.54
N GLY A 125 15.69 -13.09 -16.73
CA GLY A 125 14.85 -13.89 -15.83
C GLY A 125 15.45 -14.20 -14.46
N ARG A 126 15.43 -13.21 -13.56
CA ARG A 126 15.09 -13.48 -12.16
C ARG A 126 13.91 -12.60 -11.78
N ALA A 127 12.71 -13.11 -12.08
CA ALA A 127 11.54 -12.73 -11.30
C ALA A 127 11.88 -12.94 -9.83
N CYS A 128 11.63 -11.95 -8.98
CA CYS A 128 11.67 -12.13 -7.54
C CYS A 128 10.56 -13.12 -7.16
N GLN A 129 10.89 -14.42 -7.17
CA GLN A 129 10.09 -15.42 -6.50
C GLN A 129 10.24 -15.18 -4.98
N LEU A 130 9.18 -14.64 -4.37
CA LEU A 130 9.02 -14.68 -2.93
C LEU A 130 8.77 -16.14 -2.52
N PRO A 131 9.42 -16.67 -1.46
CA PRO A 131 9.11 -18.01 -0.98
C PRO A 131 7.67 -18.07 -0.46
N PRO A 132 6.96 -19.19 -0.62
CA PRO A 132 5.63 -19.34 -0.06
C PRO A 132 5.71 -19.25 1.47
N LEU A 133 4.88 -18.40 2.06
CA LEU A 133 4.65 -18.43 3.50
C LEU A 133 4.01 -19.78 3.83
N SER A 134 4.75 -20.64 4.50
CA SER A 134 4.21 -21.87 5.08
C SER A 134 3.12 -21.51 6.09
N ALA A 135 1.88 -21.87 5.75
CA ALA A 135 0.79 -21.93 6.71
C ALA A 135 1.14 -22.99 7.77
N ARG A 136 1.03 -22.61 9.03
CA ARG A 136 0.89 -23.55 10.16
C ARG A 136 -0.59 -23.71 10.49
#